data_AF-A0A7K0CVK6-F1
#
_entry.id   AF-A0A7K0CVK6-F1
#
_cell.length_a   1.000
_cell.length_b   1.000
_cell.length_c   1.000
_cell.angle_alpha   90.00
_cell.angle_beta   90.00
_cell.angle_gamma   90.00
#
_symmetry.space_group_name_H-M   'P 1'
#
loop_
_entity.id
_entity.type
_entity.pdbx_description
1 polymer ?
#
loop_
_entity_poly.entity_id
_entity_poly.type
_entity_poly.pdbx_seq_one_letter_code
_entity_poly.pdbx_strand_id
1 'polypeptide(L)'
;MGARVPKGRLARGGTLGRLAAEQTIRGVGTRLSMLGRTEQARRVLAERSTLQSAQQLVTVLGGLRGAAMKLGQMLSVLDVDLLPDEHREMFRAKLAELRDHAPQVPFDRMRTVLEDELGPLSRTFADFDETAIAAASIGQVYRAKLRDGREVAVKVKYPGVDEAVEADMRNLAMFSRLWKSMLPSAADSDVLDEIARNIGSELDYPREARNQHRVAERYRGHPYILVPDSIEEYCRPSILVSEFVDGQSFDRLRKLPETDRDRCGELIYRFYIDPVFTAYEFCGDPHPGNILLAADGRLAFVDFGLYHSMDPAHVELERAAMQAAVEQRGPDLYDGWVRRGIIDPDSGVSVRECLEYVWAAAGWQLLDEPITLDPEFATGALVLAIDPRSAEFRGMRSQRLPPEHVFSRRVDLFTLAALGQLGCTNNWHRLAREWMYREQPVTEIGRTIARWRDTR
;
A
#
# COMPACT_ATOMS: atom_id res chain seq x y z
N MET A 1 -48.60 -37.57 -2.53
CA MET A 1 -47.42 -38.07 -3.29
C MET A 1 -46.16 -37.57 -2.59
N GLY A 2 -45.45 -38.45 -1.89
CA GLY A 2 -44.24 -38.10 -1.15
C GLY A 2 -43.02 -38.01 -2.06
N ALA A 3 -42.26 -36.92 -1.98
CA ALA A 3 -41.00 -36.77 -2.67
C ALA A 3 -39.95 -37.72 -2.06
N ARG A 4 -39.48 -38.68 -2.85
CA ARG A 4 -38.43 -39.62 -2.46
C ARG A 4 -37.08 -38.88 -2.37
N VAL A 5 -36.56 -38.76 -1.15
CA VAL A 5 -35.18 -38.34 -0.90
C VAL A 5 -34.23 -39.45 -1.41
N PRO A 6 -33.27 -39.16 -2.31
CA PRO A 6 -32.35 -40.19 -2.81
C PRO A 6 -31.37 -40.63 -1.73
N LYS A 7 -31.43 -41.91 -1.33
CA LYS A 7 -30.51 -42.55 -0.38
C LYS A 7 -29.36 -43.26 -1.13
N GLY A 8 -28.40 -42.53 -1.67
CA GLY A 8 -27.21 -43.11 -2.31
C GLY A 8 -25.92 -42.34 -2.01
N ARG A 9 -24.90 -43.04 -1.49
CA ARG A 9 -23.55 -42.48 -1.23
C ARG A 9 -22.85 -41.97 -2.50
N LEU A 10 -23.22 -42.48 -3.68
CA LEU A 10 -22.65 -42.09 -4.97
C LEU A 10 -23.17 -40.73 -5.49
N ALA A 11 -24.41 -40.34 -5.16
CA ALA A 11 -24.98 -39.06 -5.57
C ALA A 11 -24.36 -37.85 -4.85
N ARG A 12 -23.85 -38.06 -3.62
CA ARG A 12 -23.09 -37.03 -2.86
C ARG A 12 -21.63 -36.89 -3.31
N GLY A 13 -21.04 -37.95 -3.87
CA GLY A 13 -19.69 -37.91 -4.46
C GLY A 13 -19.62 -37.08 -5.75
N GLY A 14 -20.70 -37.06 -6.54
CA GLY A 14 -20.76 -36.29 -7.79
C GLY A 14 -20.79 -34.78 -7.59
N THR A 15 -21.44 -34.28 -6.53
CA THR A 15 -21.51 -32.83 -6.24
C THR A 15 -20.18 -32.29 -5.73
N LEU A 16 -19.49 -33.05 -4.86
CA LEU A 16 -18.14 -32.72 -4.38
C LEU A 16 -17.09 -32.84 -5.50
N GLY A 17 -17.19 -33.87 -6.34
CA GLY A 17 -16.32 -34.04 -7.51
C GLY A 17 -16.51 -32.94 -8.56
N ARG A 18 -17.75 -32.45 -8.76
CA ARG A 18 -18.03 -31.33 -9.67
C ARG A 18 -17.53 -29.99 -9.12
N LEU A 19 -17.70 -29.73 -7.82
CA LEU A 19 -17.16 -28.52 -7.17
C LEU A 19 -15.62 -28.51 -7.21
N ALA A 20 -14.96 -29.64 -6.93
CA ALA A 20 -13.51 -29.75 -7.04
C ALA A 20 -13.00 -29.60 -8.49
N ALA A 21 -13.68 -30.20 -9.47
CA ALA A 21 -13.34 -30.04 -10.88
C ALA A 21 -13.58 -28.60 -11.39
N GLU A 22 -14.66 -27.95 -10.96
CA GLU A 22 -14.94 -26.55 -11.25
C GLU A 22 -13.88 -25.62 -10.63
N GLN A 23 -13.40 -25.91 -9.42
CA GLN A 23 -12.29 -25.17 -8.81
C GLN A 23 -10.95 -25.40 -9.51
N THR A 24 -10.62 -26.63 -9.92
CA THR A 24 -9.39 -26.95 -10.64
C THR A 24 -9.35 -26.32 -12.05
N ILE A 25 -10.46 -26.38 -12.79
CA ILE A 25 -10.56 -25.74 -14.12
C ILE A 25 -10.50 -24.20 -13.99
N ARG A 26 -11.07 -23.63 -12.92
CA ARG A 26 -10.98 -22.20 -12.63
C ARG A 26 -9.61 -21.77 -12.15
N GLY A 27 -8.91 -22.56 -11.33
CA GLY A 27 -7.51 -22.29 -10.98
C GLY A 27 -6.63 -22.17 -12.21
N VAL A 28 -6.85 -23.01 -13.23
CA VAL A 28 -6.18 -22.92 -14.53
C VAL A 28 -6.60 -21.66 -15.31
N GLY A 29 -7.91 -21.35 -15.39
CA GLY A 29 -8.42 -20.16 -16.08
C GLY A 29 -7.97 -18.83 -15.42
N THR A 30 -7.97 -18.77 -14.10
CA THR A 30 -7.51 -17.62 -13.31
C THR A 30 -5.99 -17.48 -13.41
N ARG A 31 -5.21 -18.57 -13.33
CA ARG A 31 -3.75 -18.52 -13.63
C ARG A 31 -3.47 -18.02 -15.05
N LEU A 32 -4.21 -18.50 -16.05
CA LEU A 32 -4.07 -18.03 -17.42
C LEU A 32 -4.44 -16.54 -17.56
N SER A 33 -5.46 -16.07 -16.82
CA SER A 33 -5.78 -14.65 -16.74
C SER A 33 -4.65 -13.87 -16.06
N MET A 34 -4.10 -14.34 -14.94
CA MET A 34 -3.00 -13.67 -14.21
C MET A 34 -1.70 -13.62 -15.01
N LEU A 35 -1.35 -14.68 -15.75
CA LEU A 35 -0.23 -14.68 -16.69
C LEU A 35 -0.52 -13.80 -17.92
N GLY A 36 -1.76 -13.80 -18.40
CA GLY A 36 -2.21 -12.90 -19.46
C GLY A 36 -2.11 -11.42 -19.07
N ARG A 37 -2.19 -11.10 -17.78
CA ARG A 37 -2.07 -9.74 -17.23
C ARG A 37 -0.65 -9.22 -17.27
N THR A 38 0.34 -10.06 -17.01
CA THR A 38 1.75 -9.73 -17.23
C THR A 38 1.99 -9.35 -18.68
N GLU A 39 1.48 -10.16 -19.62
CA GLU A 39 1.62 -9.90 -21.06
C GLU A 39 0.85 -8.65 -21.51
N GLN A 40 -0.33 -8.40 -20.93
CA GLN A 40 -1.10 -7.19 -21.16
C GLN A 40 -0.40 -5.95 -20.60
N ALA A 41 0.16 -6.02 -19.39
CA ALA A 41 0.95 -4.95 -18.81
C ALA A 41 2.19 -4.64 -19.66
N ARG A 42 2.88 -5.67 -20.18
CA ARG A 42 3.96 -5.48 -21.16
C ARG A 42 3.49 -4.74 -22.41
N ARG A 43 2.32 -5.07 -22.97
CA ARG A 43 1.76 -4.35 -24.12
C ARG A 43 1.45 -2.89 -23.80
N VAL A 44 0.87 -2.62 -22.64
CA VAL A 44 0.51 -1.26 -22.18
C VAL A 44 1.73 -0.40 -21.89
N LEU A 45 2.73 -0.99 -21.24
CA LEU A 45 4.03 -0.35 -21.01
C LEU A 45 4.83 -0.18 -22.31
N ALA A 46 4.56 -0.98 -23.35
CA ALA A 46 5.11 -0.81 -24.68
C ALA A 46 4.38 0.26 -25.51
N GLU A 47 3.17 0.70 -25.12
CA GLU A 47 2.49 1.80 -25.79
C GLU A 47 3.21 3.13 -25.50
N ARG A 48 3.69 3.78 -26.56
CA ARG A 48 4.39 5.08 -26.52
C ARG A 48 3.64 6.16 -25.73
N SER A 49 2.31 6.14 -25.74
CA SER A 49 1.48 7.15 -25.06
C SER A 49 1.52 7.02 -23.52
N THR A 50 1.58 5.79 -23.01
CA THR A 50 1.70 5.49 -21.57
C THR A 50 3.08 5.87 -21.06
N LEU A 51 4.13 5.55 -21.83
CA LEU A 51 5.50 5.95 -21.52
C LEU A 51 5.68 7.47 -21.55
N GLN A 52 5.10 8.16 -22.54
CA GLN A 52 5.11 9.63 -22.59
C GLN A 52 4.31 10.24 -21.43
N SER A 53 3.18 9.67 -21.03
CA SER A 53 2.38 10.15 -19.90
C SER A 53 3.10 9.94 -18.57
N ALA A 54 3.71 8.78 -18.36
CA ALA A 54 4.55 8.50 -17.19
C ALA A 54 5.78 9.41 -17.14
N GLN A 55 6.40 9.67 -18.30
CA GLN A 55 7.54 10.58 -18.41
C GLN A 55 7.14 12.04 -18.18
N GLN A 56 5.96 12.47 -18.65
CA GLN A 56 5.39 13.79 -18.37
C GLN A 56 5.03 13.95 -16.88
N LEU A 57 4.43 12.93 -16.25
CA LEU A 57 4.19 12.91 -14.81
C LEU A 57 5.51 13.00 -14.04
N VAL A 58 6.50 12.15 -14.35
CA VAL A 58 7.85 12.20 -13.75
C VAL A 58 8.54 13.55 -13.96
N THR A 59 8.38 14.18 -15.11
CA THR A 59 9.00 15.49 -15.42
C THR A 59 8.31 16.63 -14.67
N VAL A 60 6.98 16.66 -14.64
CA VAL A 60 6.21 17.67 -13.89
C VAL A 60 6.44 17.53 -12.38
N LEU A 61 6.53 16.28 -11.90
CA LEU A 61 6.61 15.99 -10.48
C LEU A 61 8.05 16.00 -9.96
N GLY A 62 9.06 15.70 -10.79
CA GLY A 62 10.49 15.84 -10.47
C GLY A 62 10.94 17.28 -10.18
N GLY A 63 10.13 18.28 -10.55
CA GLY A 63 10.33 19.67 -10.15
C GLY A 63 9.90 19.99 -8.70
N LEU A 64 9.16 19.09 -8.04
CA LEU A 64 8.57 19.29 -6.71
C LEU A 64 9.29 18.40 -5.69
N ARG A 65 10.20 18.94 -4.87
CA ARG A 65 11.16 18.12 -4.09
C ARG A 65 10.51 17.03 -3.21
N GLY A 66 9.46 17.36 -2.47
CA GLY A 66 8.77 16.39 -1.58
C GLY A 66 7.84 15.42 -2.33
N ALA A 67 7.09 15.92 -3.32
CA ALA A 67 6.19 15.09 -4.12
C ALA A 67 6.97 14.11 -5.03
N ALA A 68 8.10 14.58 -5.59
CA ALA A 68 9.02 13.80 -6.42
C ALA A 68 9.51 12.55 -5.73
N MET A 69 9.97 12.66 -4.48
CA MET A 69 10.46 11.52 -3.70
C MET A 69 9.35 10.50 -3.48
N LYS A 70 8.15 10.96 -3.12
CA LYS A 70 7.02 10.05 -2.88
C LYS A 70 6.52 9.37 -4.16
N LEU A 71 6.53 10.07 -5.27
CA LEU A 71 6.24 9.47 -6.56
C LEU A 71 7.36 8.53 -6.99
N GLY A 72 8.61 8.85 -6.70
CA GLY A 72 9.74 7.93 -6.83
C GLY A 72 9.53 6.66 -6.02
N GLN A 73 9.08 6.77 -4.76
CA GLN A 73 8.71 5.64 -3.91
C GLN A 73 7.57 4.81 -4.51
N MET A 74 6.48 5.46 -4.93
CA MET A 74 5.34 4.79 -5.59
C MET A 74 5.72 4.12 -6.91
N LEU A 75 6.61 4.74 -7.70
CA LEU A 75 7.05 4.24 -8.99
C LEU A 75 8.23 3.26 -8.90
N SER A 76 8.97 3.24 -7.79
CA SER A 76 10.10 2.30 -7.54
C SER A 76 9.65 0.84 -7.49
N VAL A 77 8.35 0.65 -7.30
CA VAL A 77 7.64 -0.62 -7.39
C VAL A 77 7.62 -1.20 -8.80
N LEU A 78 7.67 -0.34 -9.82
CA LEU A 78 7.60 -0.78 -11.21
C LEU A 78 8.85 -1.58 -11.55
N ASP A 79 8.64 -2.81 -11.99
CA ASP A 79 9.70 -3.60 -12.58
C ASP A 79 10.08 -2.98 -13.92
N VAL A 80 11.23 -2.30 -13.93
CA VAL A 80 11.73 -1.60 -15.12
C VAL A 80 12.08 -2.58 -16.22
N ASP A 81 12.27 -3.87 -15.92
CA ASP A 81 12.49 -4.90 -16.95
C ASP A 81 11.23 -5.19 -17.79
N LEU A 82 10.05 -4.72 -17.35
CA LEU A 82 8.83 -4.75 -18.16
C LEU A 82 8.73 -3.62 -19.20
N LEU A 83 9.58 -2.59 -19.11
CA LEU A 83 9.61 -1.54 -20.14
C LEU A 83 10.34 -2.04 -21.40
N PRO A 84 10.04 -1.50 -22.59
CA PRO A 84 10.83 -1.76 -23.79
C PRO A 84 12.32 -1.46 -23.56
N ASP A 85 13.22 -2.30 -24.09
CA ASP A 85 14.67 -2.21 -23.89
C ASP A 85 15.22 -0.80 -24.13
N GLU A 86 14.69 -0.11 -25.14
CA GLU A 86 15.04 1.27 -25.53
C GLU A 86 14.73 2.34 -24.47
N HIS A 87 13.82 2.05 -23.53
CA HIS A 87 13.37 2.99 -22.49
C HIS A 87 13.79 2.59 -21.08
N ARG A 88 14.24 1.35 -20.85
CA ARG A 88 14.64 0.85 -19.52
C ARG A 88 15.70 1.71 -18.87
N GLU A 89 16.78 1.99 -19.59
CA GLU A 89 17.92 2.72 -19.02
C GLU A 89 17.55 4.17 -18.69
N MET A 90 16.76 4.81 -19.56
CA MET A 90 16.24 6.16 -19.33
C MET A 90 15.31 6.20 -18.11
N PHE A 91 14.40 5.24 -17.96
CA PHE A 91 13.46 5.20 -16.85
C PHE A 91 14.17 4.86 -15.53
N ARG A 92 15.14 3.93 -15.55
CA ARG A 92 16.04 3.67 -14.41
C ARG A 92 16.78 4.93 -13.99
N ALA A 93 17.38 5.64 -14.94
CA ALA A 93 18.10 6.88 -14.66
C ALA A 93 17.17 7.94 -14.05
N LYS A 94 15.95 8.09 -14.56
CA LYS A 94 14.96 9.06 -14.03
C LYS A 94 14.42 8.69 -12.65
N LEU A 95 14.12 7.42 -12.40
CA LEU A 95 13.72 6.95 -11.06
C LEU A 95 14.87 7.04 -10.06
N ALA A 96 16.10 6.75 -10.49
CA ALA A 96 17.30 6.94 -9.69
C ALA A 96 17.52 8.43 -9.36
N GLU A 97 17.35 9.33 -10.34
CA GLU A 97 17.39 10.79 -10.13
C GLU A 97 16.36 11.25 -9.09
N LEU A 98 15.11 10.77 -9.19
CA LEU A 98 14.06 11.06 -8.19
C LEU A 98 14.38 10.51 -6.79
N ARG A 99 15.09 9.37 -6.70
CA ARG A 99 15.46 8.72 -5.42
C ARG A 99 16.72 9.31 -4.79
N ASP A 100 17.70 9.69 -5.60
CA ASP A 100 18.99 10.23 -5.18
C ASP A 100 18.91 11.74 -4.90
N HIS A 101 17.76 12.38 -5.12
CA HIS A 101 17.52 13.79 -4.79
C HIS A 101 17.03 14.02 -3.36
N ALA A 102 17.41 13.16 -2.40
CA ALA A 102 17.31 13.51 -0.99
C ALA A 102 18.45 14.48 -0.62
N PRO A 103 18.21 15.80 -0.49
CA PRO A 103 19.29 16.71 -0.12
C PRO A 103 19.78 16.35 1.27
N GLN A 104 21.05 15.95 1.41
CA GLN A 104 21.69 15.94 2.73
C GLN A 104 21.99 17.39 3.11
N VAL A 105 21.08 17.98 3.87
CA VAL A 105 21.24 19.31 4.44
C VAL A 105 22.27 19.21 5.58
N PRO A 106 23.33 20.03 5.56
CA PRO A 106 24.33 20.04 6.62
C PRO A 106 23.71 20.21 8.00
N PHE A 107 24.26 19.52 9.00
CA PHE A 107 23.67 19.50 10.34
C PHE A 107 23.48 20.89 10.93
N ASP A 108 24.36 21.85 10.68
CA ASP A 108 24.22 23.23 11.18
C ASP A 108 22.88 23.88 10.82
N ARG A 109 22.34 23.58 9.63
CA ARG A 109 21.04 24.09 9.18
C ARG A 109 19.87 23.33 9.81
N MET A 110 20.05 22.03 10.02
CA MET A 110 19.06 21.18 10.69
C MET A 110 19.00 21.47 12.20
N ARG A 111 20.14 21.80 12.82
CA ARG A 111 20.26 22.25 14.20
C ARG A 111 19.42 23.48 14.45
N THR A 112 19.40 24.45 13.52
CA THR A 112 18.54 25.63 13.66
C THR A 112 17.06 25.24 13.81
N VAL A 113 16.55 24.35 12.95
CA VAL A 113 15.16 23.86 13.05
C VAL A 113 14.90 23.16 14.39
N LEU A 114 15.83 22.32 14.83
CA LEU A 114 15.73 21.63 16.11
C LEU A 114 15.70 22.61 17.30
N GLU A 115 16.61 23.57 17.32
CA GLU A 115 16.77 24.50 18.44
C GLU A 115 15.68 25.58 18.47
N ASP A 116 15.08 25.92 17.33
CA ASP A 116 13.94 26.83 17.26
C ASP A 116 12.69 26.24 17.95
N GLU A 117 12.45 24.93 17.84
CA GLU A 117 11.25 24.29 18.43
C GLU A 117 11.50 23.63 19.80
N LEU A 118 12.73 23.18 20.09
CA LEU A 118 13.07 22.50 21.35
C LEU A 118 13.96 23.32 22.30
N GLY A 119 14.48 24.47 21.84
CA GLY A 119 15.58 25.15 22.52
C GLY A 119 16.92 24.40 22.36
N PRO A 120 17.97 24.77 23.11
CA PRO A 120 19.29 24.13 22.98
C PRO A 120 19.18 22.61 23.08
N LEU A 121 19.79 21.87 22.15
CA LEU A 121 19.64 20.41 22.07
C LEU A 121 19.99 19.71 23.38
N SER A 122 21.02 20.22 24.06
CA SER A 122 21.48 19.73 25.36
C SER A 122 20.38 19.79 26.43
N ARG A 123 19.35 20.63 26.31
CA ARG A 123 18.22 20.65 27.23
C ARG A 123 17.36 19.38 27.15
N THR A 124 17.18 18.83 25.95
CA THR A 124 16.29 17.70 25.67
C THR A 124 17.04 16.38 25.60
N PHE A 125 18.20 16.40 24.93
CA PHE A 125 19.00 15.23 24.65
C PHE A 125 20.26 15.19 25.53
N ALA A 126 20.57 14.02 26.06
CA ALA A 126 21.85 13.74 26.71
C ALA A 126 22.99 13.58 25.67
N ASP A 127 22.65 13.04 24.51
CA ASP A 127 23.56 12.84 23.37
C ASP A 127 22.76 12.95 22.07
N PHE A 128 23.37 13.47 21.01
CA PHE A 128 22.73 13.64 19.70
C PHE A 128 23.77 13.40 18.60
N ASP A 129 23.57 12.37 17.79
CA ASP A 129 24.45 12.11 16.65
C ASP A 129 24.13 13.11 15.54
N GLU A 130 25.13 13.92 15.18
CA GLU A 130 25.01 14.94 14.13
C GLU A 130 25.00 14.32 12.73
N THR A 131 25.29 13.03 12.62
CA THR A 131 25.21 12.25 11.38
C THR A 131 23.80 11.73 11.20
N ALA A 132 23.15 12.12 10.09
CA ALA A 132 21.85 11.58 9.73
C ALA A 132 21.95 10.08 9.44
N ILE A 133 21.09 9.28 10.07
CA ILE A 133 21.02 7.83 9.87
C ILE A 133 20.14 7.46 8.67
N ALA A 134 19.23 8.35 8.28
CA ALA A 134 18.37 8.20 7.11
C ALA A 134 17.91 9.56 6.57
N ALA A 135 17.61 9.60 5.28
CA ALA A 135 16.85 10.69 4.67
C ALA A 135 15.39 10.25 4.49
N ALA A 136 14.46 11.19 4.70
CA ALA A 136 13.02 11.02 4.53
C ALA A 136 12.51 11.92 3.39
N SER A 137 11.22 11.81 3.04
CA SER A 137 10.62 12.57 1.93
C SER A 137 10.80 14.08 2.07
N ILE A 138 10.64 14.61 3.28
CA ILE A 138 10.69 16.05 3.60
C ILE A 138 11.68 16.39 4.73
N GLY A 139 12.58 15.47 5.08
CA GLY A 139 13.45 15.67 6.25
C GLY A 139 14.60 14.66 6.39
N GLN A 140 15.27 14.71 7.53
CA GLN A 140 16.34 13.78 7.92
C GLN A 140 16.04 13.15 9.27
N VAL A 141 16.51 11.93 9.47
CA VAL A 141 16.38 11.20 10.73
C VAL A 141 17.73 11.09 11.40
N TYR A 142 17.77 11.39 12.70
CA TYR A 142 18.96 11.32 13.54
C TYR A 142 18.76 10.32 14.67
N ARG A 143 19.86 9.73 15.14
CA ARG A 143 19.87 8.98 16.39
C ARG A 143 20.22 9.94 17.53
N ALA A 144 19.47 9.86 18.62
CA ALA A 144 19.78 10.62 19.82
C ALA A 144 19.47 9.81 21.08
N LYS A 145 19.87 10.34 22.23
CA LYS A 145 19.56 9.81 23.55
C LYS A 145 18.91 10.88 24.39
N LEU A 146 17.71 10.61 24.91
CA LEU A 146 17.03 11.49 25.84
C LEU A 146 17.76 11.56 27.19
N ARG A 147 17.46 12.59 27.98
CA ARG A 147 18.04 12.77 29.33
C ARG A 147 17.69 11.68 30.33
N ASP A 148 16.58 10.97 30.12
CA ASP A 148 16.20 9.79 30.91
C ASP A 148 16.90 8.49 30.45
N GLY A 149 17.69 8.57 29.38
CA GLY A 149 18.50 7.48 28.87
C GLY A 149 17.87 6.68 27.72
N ARG A 150 16.62 6.95 27.32
CA ARG A 150 15.98 6.30 26.16
C ARG A 150 16.70 6.68 24.86
N GLU A 151 16.95 5.69 24.00
CA GLU A 151 17.42 5.93 22.64
C GLU A 151 16.24 6.26 21.71
N VAL A 152 16.41 7.28 20.89
CA VAL A 152 15.33 7.82 20.05
C VAL A 152 15.78 8.09 18.62
N ALA A 153 14.83 7.95 17.70
CA ALA A 153 14.93 8.48 16.35
C ALA A 153 14.28 9.87 16.32
N VAL A 154 14.99 10.86 15.78
CA VAL A 154 14.54 12.25 15.66
C VAL A 154 14.42 12.61 14.19
N LYS A 155 13.20 12.62 13.67
CA LYS A 155 12.86 13.00 12.29
C LYS A 155 12.61 14.50 12.25
N VAL A 156 13.44 15.22 11.50
CA VAL A 156 13.45 16.69 11.41
C VAL A 156 13.17 17.11 9.99
N LYS A 157 12.20 18.01 9.78
CA LYS A 157 11.92 18.59 8.47
C LYS A 157 13.11 19.38 7.92
N TYR A 158 13.23 19.43 6.59
CA TYR A 158 14.16 20.34 5.95
C TYR A 158 13.75 21.80 6.21
N PRO A 159 14.71 22.71 6.43
CA PRO A 159 14.43 24.13 6.60
C PRO A 159 13.67 24.69 5.39
N GLY A 160 12.54 25.36 5.64
CA GLY A 160 11.70 25.98 4.58
C GLY A 160 10.90 24.99 3.74
N VAL A 161 10.81 23.71 4.12
CA VAL A 161 10.05 22.72 3.35
C VAL A 161 8.55 23.00 3.35
N ASP A 162 8.01 23.52 4.44
CA ASP A 162 6.58 23.87 4.54
C ASP A 162 6.22 24.94 3.49
N GLU A 163 7.01 26.01 3.40
CA GLU A 163 6.81 27.09 2.42
C GLU A 163 6.96 26.61 0.97
N ALA A 164 7.96 25.76 0.72
CA ALA A 164 8.20 25.18 -0.60
C ALA A 164 7.02 24.29 -1.04
N VAL A 165 6.55 23.41 -0.15
CA VAL A 165 5.42 22.53 -0.41
C VAL A 165 4.13 23.34 -0.57
N GLU A 166 3.88 24.35 0.25
CA GLU A 166 2.72 25.24 0.08
C GLU A 166 2.73 26.00 -1.26
N ALA A 167 3.91 26.47 -1.71
CA ALA A 167 4.07 27.09 -3.01
C ALA A 167 3.79 26.09 -4.14
N ASP A 168 4.34 24.88 -4.03
CA ASP A 168 4.11 23.77 -4.96
C ASP A 168 2.63 23.39 -5.05
N MET A 169 1.92 23.35 -3.92
CA MET A 169 0.47 23.09 -3.86
C MET A 169 -0.35 24.20 -4.52
N ARG A 170 0.00 25.46 -4.30
CA ARG A 170 -0.67 26.59 -4.97
C ARG A 170 -0.45 26.54 -6.48
N ASN A 171 0.75 26.20 -6.92
CA ASN A 171 1.06 26.03 -8.34
C ASN A 171 0.27 24.87 -8.94
N LEU A 172 0.26 23.69 -8.30
CA LEU A 172 -0.53 22.53 -8.72
C LEU A 172 -2.03 22.84 -8.81
N ALA A 173 -2.61 23.53 -7.83
CA ALA A 173 -4.01 23.95 -7.86
C ALA A 173 -4.30 24.98 -8.97
N MET A 174 -3.34 25.86 -9.30
CA MET A 174 -3.46 26.79 -10.41
C MET A 174 -3.43 26.05 -11.75
N PHE A 175 -2.47 25.13 -11.93
CA PHE A 175 -2.35 24.29 -13.13
C PHE A 175 -3.57 23.37 -13.30
N SER A 176 -4.11 22.79 -12.23
CA SER A 176 -5.31 21.96 -12.29
C SER A 176 -6.52 22.76 -12.80
N ARG A 177 -6.68 24.01 -12.36
CA ARG A 177 -7.75 24.91 -12.84
C ARG A 177 -7.58 25.32 -14.30
N LEU A 178 -6.35 25.58 -14.74
CA LEU A 178 -6.03 25.88 -16.15
C LEU A 178 -6.27 24.68 -17.07
N TRP A 179 -5.88 23.47 -16.66
CA TRP A 179 -6.15 22.23 -17.40
C TRP A 179 -7.65 21.90 -17.46
N LYS A 180 -8.39 22.04 -16.34
CA LYS A 180 -9.86 21.93 -16.31
C LYS A 180 -10.54 22.87 -17.33
N SER A 181 -9.94 24.03 -17.58
CA SER A 181 -10.46 25.02 -18.54
C SER A 181 -10.12 24.73 -20.00
N MET A 182 -9.05 23.99 -20.30
CA MET A 182 -8.56 23.78 -21.67
C MET A 182 -8.90 22.41 -22.26
N LEU A 183 -9.06 21.36 -21.44
CA LEU A 183 -9.34 20.00 -21.89
C LEU A 183 -10.47 19.37 -21.04
N PRO A 184 -11.75 19.58 -21.40
CA PRO A 184 -12.90 19.08 -20.62
C PRO A 184 -12.99 17.53 -20.52
N SER A 185 -12.20 16.81 -21.31
CA SER A 185 -12.26 15.36 -21.50
C SER A 185 -11.00 14.62 -21.02
N ALA A 186 -10.00 15.30 -20.47
CA ALA A 186 -8.76 14.66 -20.01
C ALA A 186 -8.64 14.76 -18.48
N ALA A 187 -8.83 13.61 -17.84
CA ALA A 187 -8.35 13.22 -16.50
C ALA A 187 -8.81 14.01 -15.26
N ASP A 188 -9.65 13.35 -14.46
CA ASP A 188 -9.63 13.23 -12.99
C ASP A 188 -9.03 14.42 -12.20
N SER A 189 -9.87 15.43 -11.97
CA SER A 189 -9.63 16.48 -10.96
C SER A 189 -9.25 15.93 -9.59
N ASP A 190 -9.78 14.75 -9.27
CA ASP A 190 -9.77 14.17 -7.94
C ASP A 190 -8.38 13.61 -7.59
N VAL A 191 -7.59 13.19 -8.59
CA VAL A 191 -6.22 12.69 -8.40
C VAL A 191 -5.27 13.82 -7.98
N LEU A 192 -5.39 15.00 -8.59
CA LEU A 192 -4.56 16.16 -8.21
C LEU A 192 -4.92 16.69 -6.82
N ASP A 193 -6.22 16.78 -6.51
CA ASP A 193 -6.70 17.17 -5.18
C ASP A 193 -6.32 16.13 -4.10
N GLU A 194 -6.13 14.88 -4.49
CA GLU A 194 -5.64 13.81 -3.63
C GLU A 194 -4.13 13.81 -3.43
N ILE A 195 -3.34 14.04 -4.47
CA ILE A 195 -1.90 14.28 -4.35
C ILE A 195 -1.66 15.44 -3.39
N ALA A 196 -2.45 16.52 -3.51
CA ALA A 196 -2.36 17.66 -2.61
C ALA A 196 -2.69 17.32 -1.15
N ARG A 197 -3.75 16.54 -0.91
CA ARG A 197 -4.10 16.06 0.44
C ARG A 197 -3.00 15.17 1.04
N ASN A 198 -2.43 14.26 0.25
CA ASN A 198 -1.39 13.33 0.71
C ASN A 198 -0.09 14.06 1.06
N ILE A 199 0.32 15.03 0.26
CA ILE A 199 1.49 15.87 0.54
C ILE A 199 1.25 16.73 1.78
N GLY A 200 0.06 17.33 1.92
CA GLY A 200 -0.31 18.10 3.11
C GLY A 200 -0.29 17.26 4.39
N SER A 201 -0.69 15.98 4.32
CA SER A 201 -0.63 15.09 5.47
C SER A 201 0.78 14.75 5.95
N GLU A 202 1.80 14.85 5.09
CA GLU A 202 3.19 14.62 5.48
C GLU A 202 3.81 15.77 6.25
N LEU A 203 3.25 16.98 6.14
CA LEU A 203 3.73 18.14 6.88
C LEU A 203 3.25 18.14 8.35
N ASP A 204 2.32 17.28 8.74
CA ASP A 204 1.77 17.28 10.10
C ASP A 204 2.39 16.18 10.97
N TYR A 205 3.61 16.41 11.43
CA TYR A 205 4.33 15.51 12.35
C TYR A 205 3.60 15.29 13.69
N PRO A 206 2.91 16.29 14.30
CA PRO A 206 2.08 16.02 15.47
C PRO A 206 0.95 15.02 15.20
N ARG A 207 0.31 15.05 14.03
CA ARG A 207 -0.69 14.06 13.65
C ARG A 207 -0.06 12.69 13.43
N GLU A 208 1.07 12.62 12.75
CA GLU A 208 1.84 11.39 12.57
C GLU A 208 2.21 10.76 13.92
N ALA A 209 2.73 11.54 14.86
CA ALA A 209 3.09 11.08 16.21
C ALA A 209 1.88 10.49 16.95
N ARG A 210 0.73 11.20 16.99
CA ARG A 210 -0.49 10.67 17.62
C ARG A 210 -0.95 9.36 17.00
N ASN A 211 -0.88 9.25 15.67
CA ASN A 211 -1.21 8.01 14.96
C ASN A 211 -0.24 6.89 15.35
N GLN A 212 1.06 7.17 15.33
CA GLN A 212 2.11 6.23 15.69
C GLN A 212 1.97 5.76 17.14
N HIS A 213 1.74 6.65 18.11
CA HIS A 213 1.51 6.27 19.51
C HIS A 213 0.33 5.31 19.66
N ARG A 214 -0.82 5.64 19.05
CA ARG A 214 -2.00 4.79 19.08
C ARG A 214 -1.76 3.41 18.45
N VAL A 215 -1.00 3.35 17.35
CA VAL A 215 -0.65 2.08 16.71
C VAL A 215 0.36 1.32 17.57
N ALA A 216 1.36 1.99 18.16
CA ALA A 216 2.31 1.39 19.09
C ALA A 216 1.59 0.72 20.27
N GLU A 217 0.61 1.39 20.87
CA GLU A 217 -0.23 0.78 21.91
C GLU A 217 -0.95 -0.48 21.42
N ARG A 218 -1.54 -0.42 20.21
CA ARG A 218 -2.19 -1.58 19.59
C ARG A 218 -1.23 -2.73 19.35
N TYR A 219 0.05 -2.49 19.10
CA TYR A 219 1.06 -3.54 18.86
C TYR A 219 1.98 -3.81 20.05
N ARG A 220 1.75 -3.18 21.21
CA ARG A 220 2.58 -3.37 22.41
C ARG A 220 2.63 -4.85 22.84
N GLY A 221 3.84 -5.40 22.91
CA GLY A 221 4.08 -6.81 23.22
C GLY A 221 3.76 -7.79 22.09
N HIS A 222 3.52 -7.33 20.86
CA HIS A 222 3.23 -8.21 19.73
C HIS A 222 4.40 -9.16 19.44
N PRO A 223 4.15 -10.47 19.21
CA PRO A 223 5.19 -11.49 19.12
C PRO A 223 6.13 -11.35 17.92
N TYR A 224 5.68 -10.70 16.84
CA TYR A 224 6.42 -10.62 15.57
C TYR A 224 6.57 -9.22 14.97
N ILE A 225 5.85 -8.24 15.50
CA ILE A 225 5.73 -6.91 14.90
C ILE A 225 6.16 -5.93 15.98
N LEU A 226 6.95 -4.94 15.58
CA LEU A 226 7.35 -3.82 16.40
C LEU A 226 6.82 -2.55 15.75
N VAL A 227 6.19 -1.70 16.56
CA VAL A 227 5.88 -0.34 16.18
C VAL A 227 6.52 0.53 17.25
N PRO A 228 7.56 1.31 16.94
CA PRO A 228 8.19 2.16 17.93
C PRO A 228 7.21 3.22 18.40
N ASP A 229 7.14 3.44 19.71
CA ASP A 229 6.25 4.44 20.26
C ASP A 229 6.75 5.86 19.95
N SER A 230 5.82 6.77 19.68
CA SER A 230 6.17 8.18 19.52
C SER A 230 6.24 8.85 20.89
N ILE A 231 7.21 9.73 21.09
CA ILE A 231 7.40 10.42 22.36
C ILE A 231 6.80 11.81 22.23
N GLU A 232 5.47 11.86 22.29
CA GLU A 232 4.65 13.04 21.94
C GLU A 232 5.09 14.33 22.64
N GLU A 233 5.64 14.22 23.87
CA GLU A 233 6.16 15.35 24.64
C GLU A 233 7.25 16.16 23.91
N TYR A 234 8.03 15.52 23.03
CA TYR A 234 9.09 16.13 22.23
C TYR A 234 8.71 16.33 20.76
N CYS A 235 7.50 15.94 20.35
CA CYS A 235 7.02 16.16 18.99
C CYS A 235 6.51 17.59 18.81
N ARG A 236 6.88 18.21 17.70
CA ARG A 236 6.60 19.60 17.33
C ARG A 236 6.29 19.67 15.82
N PRO A 237 5.84 20.81 15.28
CA PRO A 237 5.47 20.90 13.87
C PRO A 237 6.56 20.44 12.89
N SER A 238 7.84 20.62 13.23
CA SER A 238 8.97 20.25 12.37
C SER A 238 9.79 19.07 12.88
N ILE A 239 9.42 18.51 14.04
CA ILE A 239 10.19 17.46 14.72
C ILE A 239 9.26 16.34 15.20
N LEU A 240 9.55 15.11 14.78
CA LEU A 240 8.94 13.89 15.31
C LEU A 240 10.00 13.09 16.05
N VAL A 241 9.71 12.72 17.29
CA VAL A 241 10.58 11.89 18.12
C VAL A 241 9.89 10.56 18.41
N SER A 242 10.56 9.45 18.15
CA SER A 242 10.08 8.11 18.46
C SER A 242 11.15 7.25 19.09
N GLU A 243 10.77 6.12 19.67
CA GLU A 243 11.72 5.09 20.08
C GLU A 243 12.62 4.70 18.91
N PHE A 244 13.91 4.54 19.18
CA PHE A 244 14.86 4.10 18.18
C PHE A 244 14.71 2.59 17.92
N VAL A 245 14.69 2.20 16.65
CA VAL A 245 14.73 0.80 16.23
C VAL A 245 16.11 0.51 15.64
N ASP A 246 16.90 -0.29 16.35
CA ASP A 246 18.09 -0.91 15.77
C ASP A 246 17.67 -2.06 14.84
N GLY A 247 17.67 -1.78 13.55
CA GLY A 247 17.14 -2.69 12.53
C GLY A 247 17.85 -2.59 11.19
N GLN A 248 17.85 -3.71 10.47
CA GLN A 248 18.38 -3.81 9.11
C GLN A 248 17.32 -3.41 8.09
N SER A 249 17.74 -2.76 7.00
CA SER A 249 16.84 -2.29 5.95
C SER A 249 16.16 -3.42 5.17
N PHE A 250 15.16 -3.06 4.38
CA PHE A 250 14.45 -3.99 3.49
C PHE A 250 15.35 -4.79 2.53
N ASP A 251 16.47 -4.23 2.09
CA ASP A 251 17.44 -4.95 1.27
C ASP A 251 18.04 -6.16 1.97
N ARG A 252 18.08 -6.16 3.31
CA ARG A 252 18.43 -7.35 4.07
C ARG A 252 17.35 -8.41 3.98
N LEU A 253 16.08 -8.02 4.11
CA LEU A 253 14.95 -8.95 3.99
C LEU A 253 14.98 -9.68 2.64
N ARG A 254 15.26 -8.96 1.54
CA ARG A 254 15.41 -9.53 0.19
C ARG A 254 16.50 -10.60 0.08
N LYS A 255 17.50 -10.57 0.97
CA LYS A 255 18.65 -11.50 0.99
C LYS A 255 18.47 -12.65 1.97
N LEU A 256 17.34 -12.72 2.70
CA LEU A 256 17.05 -13.84 3.58
C LEU A 256 16.76 -15.12 2.78
N PRO A 257 16.87 -16.32 3.39
CA PRO A 257 16.36 -17.56 2.82
C PRO A 257 14.88 -17.45 2.45
N GLU A 258 14.43 -18.22 1.45
CA GLU A 258 13.05 -18.18 0.93
C GLU A 258 12.00 -18.32 2.04
N THR A 259 12.16 -19.30 2.93
CA THR A 259 11.22 -19.52 4.06
C THR A 259 11.11 -18.32 4.99
N ASP A 260 12.20 -17.58 5.19
CA ASP A 260 12.22 -16.40 6.04
C ASP A 260 11.61 -15.19 5.31
N ARG A 261 11.81 -15.09 3.98
CA ARG A 261 11.12 -14.08 3.16
C ARG A 261 9.62 -14.32 3.17
N ASP A 262 9.16 -15.56 3.01
CA ASP A 262 7.73 -15.92 3.05
C ASP A 262 7.10 -15.56 4.41
N ARG A 263 7.82 -15.85 5.50
CA ARG A 263 7.45 -15.45 6.86
C ARG A 263 7.33 -13.92 6.98
N CYS A 264 8.29 -13.17 6.44
CA CYS A 264 8.25 -11.71 6.43
C CYS A 264 7.08 -11.18 5.58
N GLY A 265 6.83 -11.80 4.42
CA GLY A 265 5.72 -11.44 3.55
C GLY A 265 4.36 -11.61 4.22
N GLU A 266 4.15 -12.69 4.97
CA GLU A 266 2.94 -12.85 5.78
C GLU A 266 2.80 -11.74 6.83
N LEU A 267 3.89 -11.37 7.52
CA LEU A 267 3.85 -10.29 8.52
C LEU A 267 3.56 -8.92 7.91
N ILE A 268 4.11 -8.62 6.73
CA ILE A 268 3.82 -7.41 5.97
C ILE A 268 2.35 -7.38 5.54
N TYR A 269 1.83 -8.49 5.01
CA TYR A 269 0.41 -8.62 4.66
C TYR A 269 -0.49 -8.36 5.87
N ARG A 270 -0.20 -9.01 7.01
CA ARG A 270 -0.98 -8.88 8.24
C ARG A 270 -0.89 -7.48 8.88
N PHE A 271 0.18 -6.74 8.63
CA PHE A 271 0.31 -5.36 9.12
C PHE A 271 -0.49 -4.37 8.26
N TYR A 272 -0.41 -4.47 6.94
CA TYR A 272 -1.03 -3.50 6.04
C TYR A 272 -2.48 -3.83 5.67
N ILE A 273 -2.84 -5.11 5.55
CA ILE A 273 -4.17 -5.54 5.07
C ILE A 273 -5.13 -5.82 6.25
N ASP A 274 -4.74 -6.62 7.25
CA ASP A 274 -5.67 -7.03 8.31
C ASP A 274 -6.36 -5.84 9.01
N PRO A 275 -5.66 -4.73 9.38
CA PRO A 275 -6.29 -3.62 10.08
C PRO A 275 -7.38 -2.90 9.26
N VAL A 276 -7.31 -2.93 7.92
CA VAL A 276 -8.36 -2.38 7.03
C VAL A 276 -9.71 -3.02 7.37
N PHE A 277 -9.72 -4.34 7.53
CA PHE A 277 -10.94 -5.13 7.71
C PHE A 277 -11.31 -5.37 9.16
N THR A 278 -10.37 -5.23 10.10
CA THR A 278 -10.58 -5.54 11.52
C THR A 278 -10.68 -4.32 12.41
N ALA A 279 -9.96 -3.24 12.08
CA ALA A 279 -9.94 -1.99 12.82
C ALA A 279 -10.50 -0.81 12.01
N TYR A 280 -10.81 -1.01 10.73
CA TYR A 280 -11.25 0.04 9.81
C TYR A 280 -10.21 1.17 9.65
N GLU A 281 -8.93 0.80 9.79
CA GLU A 281 -7.79 1.72 9.77
C GLU A 281 -6.58 1.09 9.09
N PHE A 282 -5.76 1.88 8.43
CA PHE A 282 -4.61 1.36 7.68
C PHE A 282 -3.52 2.39 7.45
N CYS A 283 -2.31 1.90 7.19
CA CYS A 283 -1.22 2.71 6.65
C CYS A 283 -1.27 2.66 5.12
N GLY A 284 -1.39 3.84 4.49
CA GLY A 284 -1.48 4.04 3.05
C GLY A 284 -0.14 4.01 2.31
N ASP A 285 0.97 3.75 3.01
CA ASP A 285 2.32 3.81 2.46
C ASP A 285 3.17 2.58 2.82
N PRO A 286 2.85 1.39 2.26
CA PRO A 286 3.60 0.17 2.50
C PRO A 286 4.93 0.13 1.75
N HIS A 287 5.67 1.24 1.77
CA HIS A 287 6.95 1.36 1.11
C HIS A 287 8.03 0.52 1.82
N PRO A 288 8.90 -0.21 1.09
CA PRO A 288 10.03 -0.96 1.65
C PRO A 288 10.89 -0.19 2.66
N GLY A 289 11.12 1.10 2.42
CA GLY A 289 11.92 1.96 3.31
C GLY A 289 11.34 2.10 4.73
N ASN A 290 10.04 1.81 4.91
CA ASN A 290 9.34 1.92 6.19
C ASN A 290 9.34 0.59 6.97
N ILE A 291 9.99 -0.45 6.44
CA ILE A 291 10.00 -1.81 6.98
C ILE A 291 11.44 -2.20 7.32
N LEU A 292 11.69 -2.47 8.60
CA LEU A 292 13.00 -2.86 9.11
C LEU A 292 12.92 -4.25 9.76
N LEU A 293 14.01 -5.02 9.66
CA LEU A 293 14.21 -6.22 10.46
C LEU A 293 14.95 -5.83 11.74
N ALA A 294 14.22 -5.75 12.85
CA ALA A 294 14.80 -5.39 14.15
C ALA A 294 15.80 -6.44 14.64
N ALA A 295 16.75 -6.04 15.48
CA ALA A 295 17.77 -6.92 16.05
C ALA A 295 17.21 -8.13 16.82
N ASP A 296 16.00 -8.01 17.37
CA ASP A 296 15.28 -9.09 18.07
C ASP A 296 14.50 -10.03 17.14
N GLY A 297 14.58 -9.81 15.82
CA GLY A 297 13.93 -10.63 14.79
C GLY A 297 12.49 -10.24 14.47
N ARG A 298 11.92 -9.20 15.10
CA ARG A 298 10.60 -8.67 14.73
C ARG A 298 10.72 -7.79 13.48
N LEU A 299 9.61 -7.68 12.73
CA LEU A 299 9.49 -6.65 11.70
C LEU A 299 9.00 -5.35 12.33
N ALA A 300 9.77 -4.29 12.13
CA ALA A 300 9.44 -2.96 12.59
C ALA A 300 8.87 -2.10 11.46
N PHE A 301 7.79 -1.38 11.76
CA PHE A 301 7.16 -0.43 10.85
C PHE A 301 7.28 0.97 11.44
N VAL A 302 7.87 1.90 10.68
CA VAL A 302 8.39 3.17 11.25
C VAL A 302 7.76 4.45 10.68
N ASP A 303 6.86 4.35 9.70
CA ASP A 303 6.19 5.51 9.09
C ASP A 303 4.67 5.40 9.21
N PHE A 304 4.07 6.46 9.74
CA PHE A 304 2.62 6.58 9.99
C PHE A 304 2.04 7.88 9.43
N GLY A 305 2.76 8.57 8.54
CA GLY A 305 2.35 9.86 7.96
C GLY A 305 1.07 9.75 7.13
N LEU A 306 0.88 8.60 6.48
CA LEU A 306 -0.32 8.25 5.71
C LEU A 306 -1.20 7.23 6.44
N TYR A 307 -1.50 7.47 7.72
CA TYR A 307 -2.48 6.66 8.45
C TYR A 307 -3.91 7.17 8.23
N HIS A 308 -4.80 6.28 7.83
CA HIS A 308 -6.18 6.58 7.47
C HIS A 308 -7.19 5.70 8.21
N SER A 309 -8.44 6.14 8.24
CA SER A 309 -9.60 5.36 8.68
C SER A 309 -10.63 5.33 7.55
N MET A 310 -11.42 4.27 7.50
CA MET A 310 -12.45 4.03 6.48
C MET A 310 -13.80 3.81 7.16
N ASP A 311 -14.88 4.27 6.55
CA ASP A 311 -16.21 3.99 7.08
C ASP A 311 -16.43 2.46 7.08
N PRO A 312 -16.84 1.85 8.21
CA PRO A 312 -17.16 0.43 8.27
C PRO A 312 -18.09 -0.04 7.15
N ALA A 313 -19.05 0.80 6.73
CA ALA A 313 -19.97 0.48 5.64
C ALA A 313 -19.26 0.29 4.29
N HIS A 314 -18.19 1.04 4.01
CA HIS A 314 -17.39 0.85 2.80
C HIS A 314 -16.52 -0.41 2.89
N VAL A 315 -15.94 -0.68 4.06
CA VAL A 315 -15.14 -1.90 4.28
C VAL A 315 -15.99 -3.16 4.15
N GLU A 316 -17.21 -3.17 4.69
CA GLU A 316 -18.14 -4.29 4.53
C GLU A 316 -18.60 -4.45 3.08
N LEU A 317 -18.71 -3.36 2.31
CA LEU A 317 -19.02 -3.41 0.89
C LEU A 317 -17.89 -4.08 0.09
N GLU A 318 -16.63 -3.75 0.39
CA GLU A 318 -15.46 -4.42 -0.22
C GLU A 318 -15.39 -5.89 0.15
N ARG A 319 -15.57 -6.20 1.43
CA ARG A 319 -15.60 -7.59 1.91
C ARG A 319 -16.69 -8.38 1.19
N ALA A 320 -17.91 -7.85 1.11
CA ALA A 320 -19.02 -8.50 0.42
C ALA A 320 -18.74 -8.68 -1.08
N ALA A 321 -18.06 -7.73 -1.73
CA ALA A 321 -17.68 -7.85 -3.13
C ALA A 321 -16.67 -8.98 -3.36
N MET A 322 -15.66 -9.10 -2.49
CA MET A 322 -14.67 -10.18 -2.54
C MET A 322 -15.30 -11.55 -2.25
N GLN A 323 -16.19 -11.64 -1.25
CA GLN A 323 -16.95 -12.86 -0.97
C GLN A 323 -17.81 -13.26 -2.18
N ALA A 324 -18.55 -12.33 -2.77
CA ALA A 324 -19.37 -12.60 -3.94
C ALA A 324 -18.52 -13.05 -5.14
N ALA A 325 -17.32 -12.51 -5.32
CA ALA A 325 -16.40 -12.95 -6.37
C ALA A 325 -15.88 -14.37 -6.14
N VAL A 326 -15.50 -14.73 -4.91
CA VAL A 326 -15.06 -16.08 -4.52
C VAL A 326 -16.21 -17.09 -4.70
N GLU A 327 -17.40 -16.72 -4.25
CA GLU A 327 -18.60 -17.57 -4.25
C GLU A 327 -19.35 -17.56 -5.60
N GLN A 328 -18.86 -16.80 -6.59
CA GLN A 328 -19.47 -16.63 -7.92
C GLN A 328 -20.90 -16.07 -7.88
N ARG A 329 -21.21 -15.25 -6.87
CA ARG A 329 -22.47 -14.53 -6.72
C ARG A 329 -22.44 -13.19 -7.46
N GLY A 330 -22.14 -13.25 -8.76
CA GLY A 330 -22.07 -12.08 -9.63
C GLY A 330 -23.33 -11.19 -9.62
N PRO A 331 -24.56 -11.75 -9.67
CA PRO A 331 -25.78 -10.95 -9.56
C PRO A 331 -25.85 -10.16 -8.25
N ASP A 332 -25.49 -10.78 -7.12
CA ASP A 332 -25.50 -10.10 -5.81
C ASP A 332 -24.48 -8.96 -5.76
N LEU A 333 -23.30 -9.16 -6.37
CA LEU A 333 -22.27 -8.12 -6.53
C LEU A 333 -22.80 -6.94 -7.34
N TYR A 334 -23.37 -7.22 -8.52
CA TYR A 334 -23.91 -6.22 -9.42
C TYR A 334 -25.02 -5.40 -8.76
N ASP A 335 -26.03 -6.08 -8.19
CA ASP A 335 -27.14 -5.43 -7.50
C ASP A 335 -26.66 -4.60 -6.30
N GLY A 336 -25.65 -5.10 -5.58
CA GLY A 336 -24.99 -4.37 -4.49
C GLY A 336 -24.37 -3.06 -4.95
N TRP A 337 -23.64 -3.08 -6.05
CA TRP A 337 -23.01 -1.91 -6.64
C TRP A 337 -24.02 -0.93 -7.24
N VAL A 338 -25.09 -1.41 -7.88
CA VAL A 338 -26.20 -0.55 -8.36
C VAL A 338 -26.89 0.16 -7.19
N ARG A 339 -27.23 -0.57 -6.11
CA ARG A 339 -27.86 0.03 -4.92
C ARG A 339 -27.01 1.11 -4.25
N ARG A 340 -25.69 1.01 -4.36
CA ARG A 340 -24.72 1.98 -3.82
C ARG A 340 -24.41 3.12 -4.80
N GLY A 341 -25.02 3.12 -5.98
CA GLY A 341 -24.75 4.11 -7.02
C GLY A 341 -23.35 4.02 -7.61
N ILE A 342 -22.67 2.89 -7.41
CA ILE A 342 -21.37 2.61 -8.01
C ILE A 342 -21.58 2.36 -9.50
N ILE A 343 -22.53 1.48 -9.84
CA ILE A 343 -22.93 1.21 -11.22
C ILE A 343 -24.23 1.92 -11.54
N ASP A 344 -24.23 2.66 -12.65
CA ASP A 344 -25.45 3.04 -13.35
C ASP A 344 -26.02 1.82 -14.09
N PRO A 345 -27.24 1.35 -13.76
CA PRO A 345 -27.84 0.19 -14.42
C PRO A 345 -28.01 0.37 -15.94
N ASP A 346 -28.09 1.62 -16.42
CA ASP A 346 -28.23 1.93 -17.85
C ASP A 346 -26.88 2.02 -18.58
N SER A 347 -25.76 1.84 -17.87
CA SER A 347 -24.41 1.93 -18.45
C SER A 347 -24.01 0.76 -19.35
N GLY A 348 -24.79 -0.32 -19.36
CA GLY A 348 -24.47 -1.54 -20.09
C GLY A 348 -23.39 -2.42 -19.45
N VAL A 349 -22.90 -2.08 -18.25
CA VAL A 349 -22.00 -2.93 -17.47
C VAL A 349 -22.70 -4.25 -17.14
N SER A 350 -22.04 -5.36 -17.42
CA SER A 350 -22.55 -6.70 -17.13
C SER A 350 -22.10 -7.23 -15.78
N VAL A 351 -22.85 -8.21 -15.26
CA VAL A 351 -22.48 -9.01 -14.08
C VAL A 351 -21.08 -9.63 -14.22
N ARG A 352 -20.76 -10.12 -15.43
CA ARG A 352 -19.47 -10.73 -15.72
C ARG A 352 -18.33 -9.72 -15.58
N GLU A 353 -18.49 -8.52 -16.14
CA GLU A 353 -17.49 -7.45 -16.01
C GLU A 353 -17.26 -7.05 -14.55
N CYS A 354 -18.29 -7.10 -13.70
CA CYS A 354 -18.13 -6.83 -12.27
C CYS A 354 -17.27 -7.89 -11.58
N LEU A 355 -17.53 -9.17 -11.86
CA LEU A 355 -16.73 -10.27 -11.34
C LEU A 355 -15.29 -10.18 -11.83
N GLU A 356 -15.09 -9.97 -13.13
CA GLU A 356 -13.77 -9.83 -13.73
C GLU A 356 -13.00 -8.63 -13.14
N TYR A 357 -13.67 -7.52 -12.84
CA TYR A 357 -13.06 -6.39 -12.14
C TYR A 357 -12.56 -6.77 -10.74
N VAL A 358 -13.38 -7.47 -9.93
CA VAL A 358 -12.96 -7.86 -8.58
C VAL A 358 -11.81 -8.88 -8.63
N TRP A 359 -11.89 -9.86 -9.53
CA TRP A 359 -10.82 -10.83 -9.76
C TRP A 359 -9.55 -10.18 -10.29
N ALA A 360 -9.69 -9.16 -11.13
CA ALA A 360 -8.56 -8.37 -11.54
C ALA A 360 -7.92 -7.68 -10.33
N ALA A 361 -8.69 -6.99 -9.53
CA ALA A 361 -8.15 -6.16 -8.46
C ALA A 361 -7.60 -6.98 -7.27
N ALA A 362 -8.22 -8.09 -6.91
CA ALA A 362 -7.92 -8.85 -5.70
C ALA A 362 -7.57 -10.33 -5.93
N GLY A 363 -7.52 -10.81 -7.17
CA GLY A 363 -7.41 -12.25 -7.48
C GLY A 363 -6.27 -13.00 -6.79
N TRP A 364 -5.14 -12.32 -6.55
CA TRP A 364 -3.97 -12.86 -5.83
C TRP A 364 -4.26 -13.30 -4.38
N GLN A 365 -5.32 -12.76 -3.77
CA GLN A 365 -5.81 -13.15 -2.44
C GLN A 365 -7.19 -13.83 -2.47
N LEU A 366 -7.78 -14.05 -3.64
CA LEU A 366 -9.05 -14.78 -3.79
C LEU A 366 -8.87 -16.24 -4.20
N LEU A 367 -7.69 -16.60 -4.73
CA LEU A 367 -7.41 -17.93 -5.23
C LEU A 367 -6.78 -18.81 -4.14
N ASP A 368 -7.44 -19.93 -3.79
CA ASP A 368 -6.96 -20.88 -2.76
C ASP A 368 -5.80 -21.76 -3.25
N GLU A 369 -4.66 -21.14 -3.50
CA GLU A 369 -3.42 -21.85 -3.79
C GLU A 369 -2.20 -21.01 -3.37
N PRO A 370 -1.03 -21.63 -3.20
CA PRO A 370 0.22 -20.88 -3.04
C PRO A 370 0.52 -20.07 -4.31
N ILE A 371 0.73 -18.77 -4.15
CA ILE A 371 1.13 -17.85 -5.22
C ILE A 371 2.41 -17.15 -4.81
N THR A 372 3.41 -17.23 -5.69
CA THR A 372 4.63 -16.42 -5.59
C THR A 372 4.35 -15.03 -6.14
N LEU A 373 4.57 -14.03 -5.31
CA LEU A 373 4.48 -12.62 -5.71
C LEU A 373 5.88 -12.15 -6.06
N ASP A 374 6.11 -11.81 -7.32
CA ASP A 374 7.35 -11.24 -7.83
C ASP A 374 7.12 -9.80 -8.36
N PRO A 375 8.19 -9.05 -8.69
CA PRO A 375 8.04 -7.67 -9.17
C PRO A 375 7.21 -7.56 -10.46
N GLU A 376 7.29 -8.58 -11.32
CA GLU A 376 6.55 -8.65 -12.58
C GLU A 376 5.04 -8.76 -12.34
N PHE A 377 4.63 -9.66 -11.45
CA PHE A 377 3.25 -9.83 -11.02
C PHE A 377 2.69 -8.55 -10.40
N ALA A 378 3.44 -7.93 -9.47
CA ALA A 378 3.01 -6.71 -8.81
C ALA A 378 2.85 -5.54 -9.79
N THR A 379 3.77 -5.40 -10.75
CA THR A 379 3.68 -4.38 -11.80
C THR A 379 2.47 -4.61 -12.69
N GLY A 380 2.20 -5.85 -13.08
CA GLY A 380 1.02 -6.19 -13.87
C GLY A 380 -0.29 -5.80 -13.17
N ALA A 381 -0.40 -6.04 -11.87
CA ALA A 381 -1.55 -5.63 -11.08
C ALA A 381 -1.68 -4.09 -10.98
N LEU A 382 -0.56 -3.38 -10.77
CA LEU A 382 -0.52 -1.92 -10.67
C LEU A 382 -0.92 -1.23 -11.99
N VAL A 383 -0.38 -1.68 -13.11
CA VAL A 383 -0.68 -1.12 -14.45
C VAL A 383 -2.17 -1.25 -14.77
N LEU A 384 -2.78 -2.40 -14.48
CA LEU A 384 -4.21 -2.63 -14.71
C LEU A 384 -5.11 -1.83 -13.77
N ALA A 385 -4.60 -1.43 -12.60
CA ALA A 385 -5.33 -0.59 -11.67
C ALA A 385 -5.25 0.90 -12.01
N ILE A 386 -4.08 1.40 -12.46
CA ILE A 386 -3.84 2.81 -12.81
C ILE A 386 -4.44 3.15 -14.17
N ASP A 387 -4.30 2.26 -15.15
CA ASP A 387 -4.92 2.43 -16.45
C ASP A 387 -5.88 1.29 -16.77
N PRO A 388 -7.13 1.38 -16.26
CA PRO A 388 -8.17 0.44 -16.63
C PRO A 388 -8.41 0.43 -18.15
N ARG A 389 -7.87 1.39 -18.94
CA ARG A 389 -8.06 1.52 -20.41
C ARG A 389 -7.42 0.45 -21.23
N SER A 390 -6.38 -0.12 -20.68
CA SER A 390 -5.77 -1.32 -21.18
C SER A 390 -6.62 -2.57 -21.01
N ALA A 391 -7.47 -2.63 -19.98
CA ALA A 391 -8.31 -3.75 -19.68
C ALA A 391 -9.66 -3.63 -20.42
N GLU A 392 -10.26 -4.76 -20.80
CA GLU A 392 -11.50 -4.83 -21.57
C GLU A 392 -12.73 -4.16 -20.88
N PHE A 393 -12.56 -3.62 -19.67
CA PHE A 393 -13.58 -3.00 -18.78
C PHE A 393 -14.00 -1.57 -19.19
N ARG A 394 -14.37 -1.36 -20.45
CA ARG A 394 -14.80 -0.02 -20.94
C ARG A 394 -15.98 0.57 -20.16
N GLY A 395 -16.91 -0.26 -19.66
CA GLY A 395 -18.09 0.20 -18.91
C GLY A 395 -17.83 0.64 -17.47
N MET A 396 -16.77 0.12 -16.82
CA MET A 396 -16.42 0.46 -15.43
C MET A 396 -15.73 1.83 -15.29
N ARG A 397 -15.28 2.44 -16.39
CA ARG A 397 -14.55 3.72 -16.42
C ARG A 397 -15.34 4.94 -15.98
N SER A 398 -16.62 4.98 -16.34
CA SER A 398 -17.51 6.13 -16.14
C SER A 398 -18.32 6.02 -14.86
N GLN A 399 -17.99 5.04 -14.01
CA GLN A 399 -18.73 4.68 -12.81
C GLN A 399 -18.20 5.44 -11.60
N ARG A 400 -19.08 5.73 -10.64
CA ARG A 400 -18.72 6.45 -9.41
C ARG A 400 -18.12 5.48 -8.41
N LEU A 401 -16.80 5.27 -8.48
CA LEU A 401 -16.08 4.61 -7.38
C LEU A 401 -15.93 5.62 -6.23
N PRO A 402 -16.46 5.34 -5.03
CA PRO A 402 -16.24 6.19 -3.86
C PRO A 402 -14.74 6.39 -3.63
N PRO A 403 -14.28 7.59 -3.24
CA PRO A 403 -12.85 7.87 -2.99
C PRO A 403 -12.20 6.84 -2.05
N GLU A 404 -12.92 6.37 -1.04
CA GLU A 404 -12.43 5.38 -0.07
C GLU A 404 -12.13 4.00 -0.69
N HIS A 405 -12.85 3.60 -1.74
CA HIS A 405 -12.52 2.40 -2.51
C HIS A 405 -11.21 2.54 -3.28
N VAL A 406 -10.88 3.75 -3.75
CA VAL A 406 -9.61 4.04 -4.41
C VAL A 406 -8.46 3.95 -3.40
N PHE A 407 -8.66 4.40 -2.16
CA PHE A 407 -7.66 4.35 -1.10
C PHE A 407 -7.38 2.92 -0.59
N SER A 408 -8.42 2.14 -0.26
CA SER A 408 -8.24 0.73 0.15
C SER A 408 -7.51 -0.06 -0.94
N ARG A 409 -7.87 0.20 -2.22
CA ARG A 409 -7.20 -0.44 -3.36
C ARG A 409 -5.73 -0.08 -3.47
N ARG A 410 -5.31 1.13 -3.07
CA ARG A 410 -3.89 1.50 -3.05
C ARG A 410 -3.11 0.74 -2.01
N VAL A 411 -3.68 0.55 -0.82
CA VAL A 411 -3.04 -0.26 0.22
C VAL A 411 -2.82 -1.68 -0.30
N ASP A 412 -3.85 -2.29 -0.91
CA ASP A 412 -3.74 -3.60 -1.55
C ASP A 412 -2.61 -3.66 -2.58
N LEU A 413 -2.57 -2.69 -3.51
CA LEU A 413 -1.60 -2.65 -4.61
C LEU A 413 -0.17 -2.37 -4.15
N PHE A 414 0.01 -1.41 -3.24
CA PHE A 414 1.34 -1.08 -2.72
C PHE A 414 1.83 -2.16 -1.75
N THR A 415 0.94 -2.87 -1.06
CA THR A 415 1.33 -4.04 -0.27
C THR A 415 1.78 -5.16 -1.20
N LEU A 416 1.00 -5.44 -2.26
CA LEU A 416 1.38 -6.40 -3.30
C LEU A 416 2.75 -6.07 -3.91
N ALA A 417 3.02 -4.80 -4.14
CA ALA A 417 4.32 -4.31 -4.59
C ALA A 417 5.48 -4.61 -3.64
N ALA A 418 5.33 -4.30 -2.35
CA ALA A 418 6.34 -4.61 -1.35
C ALA A 418 6.59 -6.12 -1.25
N LEU A 419 5.52 -6.94 -1.30
CA LEU A 419 5.62 -8.40 -1.31
C LEU A 419 6.32 -8.91 -2.57
N GLY A 420 6.03 -8.32 -3.74
CA GLY A 420 6.69 -8.62 -5.00
C GLY A 420 8.21 -8.44 -4.94
N GLN A 421 8.70 -7.39 -4.27
CA GLN A 421 10.13 -7.15 -4.12
C GLN A 421 10.85 -8.20 -3.25
N LEU A 422 10.13 -8.91 -2.37
CA LEU A 422 10.67 -10.02 -1.58
C LEU A 422 10.63 -11.36 -2.31
N GLY A 423 9.79 -11.50 -3.35
CA GLY A 423 9.61 -12.78 -4.04
C GLY A 423 8.94 -13.82 -3.13
N CYS A 424 7.95 -13.40 -2.33
CA CYS A 424 7.32 -14.26 -1.32
C CYS A 424 6.30 -15.21 -1.93
N THR A 425 6.29 -16.46 -1.47
CA THR A 425 5.26 -17.45 -1.76
C THR A 425 4.40 -17.70 -0.54
N ASN A 426 3.08 -17.54 -0.67
CA ASN A 426 2.14 -17.95 0.37
C ASN A 426 0.79 -18.30 -0.25
N ASN A 427 -0.06 -18.99 0.51
CA ASN A 427 -1.48 -19.07 0.18
C ASN A 427 -2.19 -17.85 0.79
N TRP A 428 -2.18 -16.76 0.04
CA TRP A 428 -2.76 -15.47 0.45
C TRP A 428 -4.27 -15.56 0.67
N HIS A 429 -4.97 -16.44 -0.06
CA HIS A 429 -6.39 -16.67 0.18
C HIS A 429 -6.67 -17.16 1.59
N ARG A 430 -5.88 -18.11 2.09
CA ARG A 430 -6.05 -18.62 3.45
C ARG A 430 -5.85 -17.55 4.53
N LEU A 431 -4.93 -16.62 4.31
CA LEU A 431 -4.78 -15.42 5.16
C LEU A 431 -6.02 -14.52 5.03
N ALA A 432 -6.44 -14.26 3.79
CA ALA A 432 -7.59 -13.40 3.50
C ALA A 432 -8.90 -13.92 4.12
N ARG A 433 -9.10 -15.24 4.20
CA ARG A 433 -10.28 -15.84 4.82
C ARG A 433 -10.46 -15.45 6.29
N GLU A 434 -9.37 -15.18 7.01
CA GLU A 434 -9.42 -14.75 8.41
C GLU A 434 -10.21 -13.46 8.58
N TRP A 435 -10.01 -12.46 7.72
CA TRP A 435 -10.77 -11.20 7.78
C TRP A 435 -11.99 -11.17 6.85
N MET A 436 -11.98 -11.97 5.77
CA MET A 436 -13.08 -12.02 4.79
C MET A 436 -14.25 -12.83 5.30
N TYR A 437 -14.00 -13.98 5.94
CA TYR A 437 -15.04 -14.88 6.46
C TYR A 437 -15.03 -14.98 7.99
N ARG A 438 -14.14 -14.24 8.66
CA ARG A 438 -13.96 -14.31 10.13
C ARG A 438 -13.58 -15.72 10.58
N GLU A 439 -12.80 -16.42 9.76
CA GLU A 439 -12.31 -17.75 10.07
C GLU A 439 -11.12 -17.71 11.02
N GLN A 440 -10.86 -18.85 11.67
CA GLN A 440 -9.71 -18.99 12.55
C GLN A 440 -8.41 -19.05 11.75
N PRO A 441 -7.31 -18.46 12.24
CA PRO A 441 -6.04 -18.48 11.53
C PRO A 441 -5.50 -19.88 11.28
N VAL A 442 -5.04 -20.11 10.06
CA VAL A 442 -4.51 -21.43 9.67
C VAL A 442 -3.01 -21.55 9.83
N THR A 443 -2.27 -20.44 9.74
CA THR A 443 -0.81 -20.39 9.86
C THR A 443 -0.38 -20.30 11.33
N GLU A 444 0.84 -20.73 11.65
CA GLU A 444 1.36 -20.64 13.03
C GLU A 444 1.54 -19.19 13.48
N ILE A 445 1.93 -18.30 12.55
CA ILE A 445 2.01 -16.85 12.79
C ILE A 445 0.63 -16.34 13.20
N GLY A 446 -0.39 -16.61 12.38
CA GLY A 446 -1.76 -16.18 12.65
C GLY A 446 -2.31 -16.71 13.98
N ARG A 447 -2.09 -17.99 14.29
CA ARG A 447 -2.52 -18.58 15.57
C ARG A 447 -1.82 -17.94 16.76
N THR A 448 -0.53 -17.64 16.63
CA THR A 448 0.22 -16.97 17.70
C THR A 448 -0.25 -15.53 17.90
N ILE A 449 -0.54 -14.80 16.81
CA ILE A 449 -1.12 -13.45 16.87
C ILE A 449 -2.51 -13.49 17.52
N ALA A 450 -3.37 -14.45 17.15
CA ALA A 450 -4.69 -14.60 17.76
C ALA A 450 -4.60 -14.87 19.27
N ARG A 451 -3.74 -15.82 19.70
CA ARG A 451 -3.49 -16.08 21.12
C ARG A 451 -3.01 -14.83 21.86
N TRP A 452 -2.10 -14.06 21.26
CA TRP A 452 -1.64 -12.81 21.84
C TRP A 452 -2.76 -11.79 21.98
N ARG A 453 -3.63 -11.63 20.98
CA ARG A 453 -4.80 -10.73 21.04
C ARG A 453 -5.76 -11.13 22.17
N ASP A 454 -5.99 -12.42 22.38
CA ASP A 454 -6.89 -12.93 23.43
C ASP A 454 -6.37 -12.70 24.86
N THR A 455 -5.08 -12.39 25.02
CA THR A 455 -4.45 -12.15 26.34
C THR A 455 -4.46 -10.68 26.79
N ARG A 456 -5.05 -9.77 26.01
CA ARG A 456 -4.99 -8.32 26.24
C ARG A 456 -6.27 -7.72 26.80
#